data_AF-A0A8T6UZK8-F1
#
_entry.id   AF-A0A8T6UZK8-F1
#
_cell.length_a   1.000
_cell.length_b   1.000
_cell.length_c   1.000
_cell.angle_alpha   90.00
_cell.angle_beta   90.00
_cell.angle_gamma   90.00
#
_symmetry.space_group_name_H-M   'P 1'
#
loop_
_entity.id
_entity.type
_entity.pdbx_description
1 polymer ?
#
loop_
_entity_poly.entity_id
_entity_poly.type
_entity_poly.pdbx_seq_one_letter_code
_entity_poly.pdbx_strand_id
1 'polypeptide(L)'
;MARTKEEKQARRAEKNNAYDVIFKFIEAKGDEAVKKALATVRPSLYGIRVGFGGGGTAAHDTFLSLFEKVGASINEGEIFNQMKAGRKECAAYIRRGLKKYEPKERKWVSFDPDSGVYKLEAIGEKEPKGWTGYVPVEVEVEELA
;
A
#
# COMPACT_ATOMS: atom_id res chain seq x y z
N MET A 1 -27.18 18.89 -12.07
CA MET A 1 -27.41 18.22 -10.78
C MET A 1 -26.32 17.18 -10.54
N ALA A 2 -25.68 17.19 -9.37
CA ALA A 2 -24.61 16.24 -9.05
C ALA A 2 -25.22 14.86 -8.71
N ARG A 3 -24.72 13.80 -9.35
CA ARG A 3 -25.20 12.42 -9.14
C ARG A 3 -24.98 11.96 -7.71
N THR A 4 -25.95 11.22 -7.17
CA THR A 4 -25.92 10.71 -5.79
C THR A 4 -24.84 9.64 -5.63
N LYS A 5 -24.46 9.35 -4.37
CA LYS A 5 -23.41 8.37 -4.05
C LYS A 5 -23.81 6.95 -4.51
N GLU A 6 -25.09 6.62 -4.41
CA GLU A 6 -25.66 5.34 -4.81
C GLU A 6 -25.67 5.17 -6.33
N GLU A 7 -26.05 6.19 -7.09
CA GLU A 7 -25.98 6.17 -8.56
C GLU A 7 -24.54 5.96 -9.07
N LYS A 8 -23.55 6.56 -8.39
CA LYS A 8 -22.13 6.36 -8.70
C LYS A 8 -21.69 4.93 -8.39
N GLN A 9 -22.19 4.32 -7.32
CA GLN A 9 -21.90 2.93 -6.96
C GLN A 9 -22.58 1.94 -7.91
N ALA A 10 -23.86 2.14 -8.23
CA ALA A 10 -24.61 1.31 -9.18
C ALA A 10 -23.95 1.31 -10.56
N ARG A 11 -23.56 2.49 -11.08
CA ARG A 11 -22.85 2.58 -12.36
C ARG A 11 -21.48 1.91 -12.34
N ARG A 12 -20.79 1.90 -11.20
CA ARG A 12 -19.52 1.18 -11.04
C ARG A 12 -19.77 -0.34 -11.02
N ALA A 13 -20.81 -0.80 -10.35
CA ALA A 13 -21.19 -2.20 -10.30
C ALA A 13 -21.59 -2.72 -11.69
N GLU A 14 -22.44 -1.98 -12.40
CA GLU A 14 -22.85 -2.31 -13.77
C GLU A 14 -21.66 -2.36 -14.73
N LYS A 15 -20.77 -1.36 -14.65
CA LYS A 15 -19.52 -1.34 -15.42
C LYS A 15 -18.65 -2.56 -15.09
N ASN A 16 -18.52 -2.94 -13.82
CA ASN A 16 -17.74 -4.10 -13.41
C ASN A 16 -18.36 -5.41 -13.92
N ASN A 17 -19.68 -5.57 -13.82
CA ASN A 17 -20.39 -6.75 -14.32
C ASN A 17 -20.23 -6.91 -15.84
N ALA A 18 -20.34 -5.83 -16.61
CA ALA A 18 -20.15 -5.88 -18.06
C ALA A 18 -18.74 -6.36 -18.45
N TYR A 19 -17.71 -5.90 -17.72
CA TYR A 19 -16.36 -6.41 -17.94
C TYR A 19 -16.23 -7.88 -17.56
N ASP A 20 -16.81 -8.31 -16.44
CA ASP A 20 -16.67 -9.70 -15.98
C ASP A 20 -17.28 -10.71 -16.97
N VAL A 21 -18.35 -10.32 -17.67
CA VAL A 21 -18.92 -11.10 -18.78
C VAL A 21 -17.96 -11.19 -19.97
N ILE A 22 -17.37 -10.05 -20.38
CA ILE A 22 -16.39 -10.00 -21.47
C ILE A 22 -15.15 -10.86 -21.12
N PHE A 23 -14.67 -10.78 -19.89
CA PHE A 23 -13.51 -11.55 -19.42
C PHE A 23 -13.79 -13.05 -19.41
N LYS A 24 -14.93 -13.51 -18.89
CA LYS A 24 -15.30 -14.94 -18.94
C LYS A 24 -15.35 -15.48 -20.36
N PHE A 25 -15.81 -14.67 -21.31
CA PHE A 25 -15.84 -15.06 -22.71
C PHE A 25 -14.43 -15.16 -23.32
N ILE A 26 -13.53 -14.26 -22.95
CA ILE A 26 -12.13 -14.23 -23.41
C ILE A 26 -11.28 -15.31 -22.71
N GLU A 27 -11.54 -15.67 -21.46
CA GLU A 27 -10.89 -16.80 -20.82
C GLU A 27 -11.27 -18.13 -21.48
N ALA A 28 -12.54 -18.26 -21.87
CA ALA A 28 -13.05 -19.46 -22.52
C ALA A 28 -12.62 -19.61 -24.00
N LYS A 29 -12.33 -18.51 -24.71
CA LYS A 29 -12.10 -18.52 -26.18
C LYS A 29 -10.89 -17.73 -26.68
N GLY A 30 -10.17 -17.02 -25.80
CA GLY A 30 -9.25 -15.96 -26.18
C GLY A 30 -7.81 -16.40 -26.41
N ASP A 31 -7.28 -15.94 -27.54
CA ASP A 31 -5.88 -16.02 -27.95
C ASP A 31 -4.94 -15.30 -26.97
N GLU A 32 -3.69 -15.75 -26.86
CA GLU A 32 -2.74 -15.25 -25.84
C GLU A 32 -2.43 -13.74 -26.02
N ALA A 33 -2.48 -13.27 -27.27
CA ALA A 33 -2.32 -11.85 -27.62
C ALA A 33 -3.47 -10.97 -27.08
N VAL A 34 -4.71 -11.48 -27.10
CA VAL A 34 -5.88 -10.76 -26.60
C VAL A 34 -5.85 -10.67 -25.07
N LYS A 35 -5.39 -11.73 -24.40
CA LYS A 35 -5.15 -11.73 -22.95
C LYS A 35 -4.11 -10.69 -22.54
N LYS A 36 -2.99 -10.60 -23.29
CA LYS A 36 -1.95 -9.58 -23.05
C LYS A 36 -2.47 -8.16 -23.26
N ALA A 37 -3.21 -7.89 -24.34
CA ALA A 37 -3.79 -6.58 -24.60
C ALA A 37 -4.81 -6.16 -23.51
N LEU A 38 -5.65 -7.08 -23.02
CA LEU A 38 -6.58 -6.77 -21.93
C LEU A 38 -5.88 -6.54 -20.59
N ALA A 39 -4.79 -7.24 -20.30
CA ALA A 39 -3.98 -7.00 -19.11
C ALA A 39 -3.43 -5.56 -19.07
N THR A 40 -3.15 -4.97 -20.24
CA THR A 40 -2.75 -3.56 -20.36
C THR A 40 -3.91 -2.59 -20.08
N VAL A 41 -5.13 -2.93 -20.53
CA VAL A 41 -6.31 -2.05 -20.42
C VAL A 41 -6.97 -2.10 -19.04
N ARG A 42 -6.97 -3.25 -18.36
CA ARG A 42 -7.48 -3.40 -16.98
C ARG A 42 -6.48 -4.16 -16.10
N PRO A 43 -5.41 -3.48 -15.68
CA PRO A 43 -4.33 -4.12 -14.92
C PRO A 43 -4.82 -4.68 -13.56
N SER A 44 -5.89 -4.11 -13.01
CA SER A 44 -6.44 -4.50 -11.70
C SER A 44 -7.07 -5.89 -11.61
N LEU A 45 -7.35 -6.57 -12.72
CA LEU A 45 -8.01 -7.88 -12.72
C LEU A 45 -7.02 -9.06 -12.77
N TYR A 46 -5.88 -8.88 -13.45
CA TYR A 46 -4.81 -9.88 -13.54
C TYR A 46 -3.82 -9.83 -12.37
N GLY A 47 -4.16 -9.15 -11.27
CA GLY A 47 -3.22 -8.88 -10.18
C GLY A 47 -2.09 -7.91 -10.55
N ILE A 48 -1.96 -7.51 -11.82
CA ILE A 48 -1.05 -6.46 -12.27
C ILE A 48 -1.68 -5.11 -11.96
N ARG A 49 -2.05 -4.80 -10.72
CA ARG A 49 -2.32 -3.40 -10.42
C ARG A 49 -1.01 -2.63 -10.63
N VAL A 50 -0.93 -1.84 -11.70
CA VAL A 50 0.05 -0.74 -11.82
C VAL A 50 -0.20 0.37 -10.79
N GLY A 51 -1.14 0.17 -9.86
CA GLY A 51 -1.17 0.83 -8.55
C GLY A 51 -1.27 -0.21 -7.45
N PHE A 52 -0.11 -0.64 -6.91
CA PHE A 52 0.07 -1.58 -5.80
C PHE A 52 -1.17 -1.73 -4.90
N GLY A 53 -1.89 -2.84 -5.06
CA GLY A 53 -2.92 -3.24 -4.11
C GLY A 53 -3.59 -4.55 -4.50
N GLY A 54 -3.58 -5.52 -3.59
CA GLY A 54 -4.34 -6.76 -3.73
C GLY A 54 -3.63 -7.82 -4.57
N GLY A 55 -2.77 -8.60 -3.92
CA GLY A 55 -2.32 -9.91 -4.42
C GLY A 55 -0.82 -10.17 -4.31
N GLY A 56 0.02 -9.13 -4.26
CA GLY A 56 1.43 -9.20 -3.86
C GLY A 56 1.61 -8.59 -2.47
N THR A 57 2.75 -8.84 -1.82
CA THR A 57 3.19 -8.15 -0.59
C THR A 57 2.74 -6.70 -0.60
N ALA A 58 2.05 -6.28 0.46
CA ALA A 58 1.45 -4.96 0.43
C ALA A 58 2.57 -3.92 0.38
N ALA A 59 2.44 -2.86 -0.41
CA ALA A 59 3.53 -1.90 -0.65
C ALA A 59 4.22 -1.37 0.64
N HIS A 60 3.52 -1.34 1.77
CA HIS A 60 4.12 -1.00 3.06
C HIS A 60 5.10 -2.08 3.57
N ASP A 61 4.83 -3.35 3.35
CA ASP A 61 5.73 -4.45 3.68
C ASP A 61 7.00 -4.35 2.85
N THR A 62 6.87 -4.09 1.54
CA THR A 62 8.01 -3.87 0.65
C THR A 62 8.82 -2.65 1.09
N PHE A 63 8.17 -1.53 1.39
CA PHE A 63 8.84 -0.33 1.90
C PHE A 63 9.61 -0.62 3.20
N LEU A 64 9.01 -1.34 4.14
CA LEU A 64 9.62 -1.65 5.44
C LEU A 64 10.71 -2.72 5.34
N SER A 65 10.67 -3.57 4.31
CA SER A 65 11.75 -4.54 4.05
C SER A 65 13.05 -3.86 3.60
N LEU A 66 12.98 -2.65 3.05
CA LEU A 66 14.19 -1.91 2.67
C LEU A 66 15.04 -1.53 3.90
N PHE A 67 14.43 -1.45 5.08
CA PHE A 67 15.12 -1.13 6.33
C PHE A 67 15.43 -2.41 7.11
N GLU A 68 16.57 -3.02 6.83
CA GLU A 68 16.99 -4.31 7.42
C GLU A 68 17.46 -4.18 8.88
N LYS A 69 18.08 -3.04 9.24
CA LYS A 69 18.66 -2.81 10.57
C LYS A 69 18.43 -1.39 11.06
N VAL A 70 18.41 -1.20 12.38
CA VAL A 70 18.37 0.13 12.99
C VAL A 70 19.57 0.95 12.50
N GLY A 71 19.32 2.20 12.10
CA GLY A 71 20.28 3.08 11.45
C GLY A 71 20.34 2.94 9.93
N ALA A 72 19.63 1.98 9.31
CA ALA A 72 19.47 1.95 7.87
C ALA A 72 18.80 3.23 7.38
N SER A 73 19.34 3.80 6.31
CA SER A 73 18.87 5.05 5.73
C SER A 73 18.79 4.93 4.21
N ILE A 74 17.74 5.51 3.63
CA ILE A 74 17.41 5.38 2.21
C ILE A 74 16.92 6.72 1.70
N ASN A 75 17.39 7.13 0.52
CA ASN A 75 17.00 8.38 -0.07
C ASN A 75 15.59 8.29 -0.68
N GLU A 76 14.81 9.36 -0.57
CA GLU A 76 13.51 9.52 -1.24
C GLU A 76 13.58 9.22 -2.74
N GLY A 77 14.66 9.62 -3.42
CA GLY A 77 14.86 9.33 -4.84
C GLY A 77 14.99 7.83 -5.15
N GLU A 78 15.63 7.06 -4.27
CA GLU A 78 15.77 5.62 -4.41
C GLU A 78 14.42 4.90 -4.21
N ILE A 79 13.66 5.32 -3.20
CA ILE A 79 12.30 4.83 -2.95
C ILE A 79 11.39 5.15 -4.13
N PHE A 80 11.48 6.36 -4.67
CA PHE A 80 10.71 6.75 -5.85
C PHE A 80 11.08 5.91 -7.08
N ASN A 81 12.37 5.62 -7.28
CA ASN A 81 12.79 4.79 -8.40
C ASN A 81 12.29 3.34 -8.30
N GLN A 82 12.32 2.75 -7.11
CA GLN A 82 11.91 1.37 -6.88
C GLN A 82 10.39 1.20 -6.81
N MET A 83 9.69 2.09 -6.12
CA MET A 83 8.28 1.94 -5.78
C MET A 83 7.35 2.91 -6.49
N LYS A 84 7.89 3.94 -7.16
CA LYS A 84 7.13 5.09 -7.69
C LYS A 84 6.27 5.75 -6.63
N ALA A 85 6.74 5.72 -5.38
CA ALA A 85 6.05 6.25 -4.22
C ALA A 85 6.63 7.60 -3.79
N GLY A 86 5.77 8.58 -3.53
CA GLY A 86 6.16 9.89 -2.99
C GLY A 86 6.01 9.99 -1.47
N ARG A 87 6.30 11.18 -0.91
CA ARG A 87 6.25 11.43 0.56
C ARG A 87 4.95 11.02 1.22
N LYS A 88 3.81 11.36 0.60
CA LYS A 88 2.48 11.06 1.17
C LYS A 88 2.22 9.56 1.25
N GLU A 89 2.70 8.79 0.28
CA GLU A 89 2.54 7.34 0.23
C GLU A 89 3.49 6.67 1.23
N CYS A 90 4.74 7.12 1.29
CA CYS A 90 5.71 6.64 2.27
C CYS A 90 5.23 6.89 3.71
N ALA A 91 4.70 8.08 4.01
CA ALA A 91 4.09 8.36 5.30
C ALA A 91 2.90 7.43 5.60
N ALA A 92 2.10 7.06 4.59
CA ALA A 92 1.02 6.09 4.75
C ALA A 92 1.56 4.67 4.98
N TYR A 93 2.68 4.30 4.37
CA TYR A 93 3.33 3.00 4.57
C TYR A 93 3.86 2.84 5.99
N ILE A 94 4.56 3.86 6.50
CA ILE A 94 5.06 3.89 7.89
C ILE A 94 3.90 3.73 8.87
N ARG A 95 2.84 4.55 8.71
CA ARG A 95 1.64 4.47 9.56
C ARG A 95 0.96 3.11 9.49
N ARG A 96 0.85 2.50 8.31
CA ARG A 96 0.26 1.17 8.14
C ARG A 96 1.09 0.09 8.81
N GLY A 97 2.41 0.17 8.70
CA GLY A 97 3.33 -0.72 9.42
C GLY A 97 3.10 -0.65 10.93
N LEU A 98 3.18 0.54 11.50
CA LEU A 98 3.00 0.73 12.94
C LEU A 98 1.64 0.24 13.47
N LYS A 99 0.59 0.29 12.62
CA LYS A 99 -0.76 -0.22 12.96
C LYS A 99 -0.92 -1.73 12.82
N LYS A 100 -0.24 -2.36 11.86
CA LYS A 100 -0.46 -3.76 11.49
C LYS A 100 0.50 -4.73 12.17
N TYR A 101 1.75 -4.33 12.34
CA TYR A 101 2.73 -5.19 13.00
C TYR A 101 2.47 -5.26 14.49
N GLU A 102 2.81 -6.42 15.07
CA GLU A 102 2.83 -6.58 16.52
C GLU A 102 3.73 -5.52 17.14
N PRO A 103 3.41 -5.04 18.36
CA PRO A 103 4.18 -3.98 19.01
C PRO A 103 5.69 -4.22 18.97
N LYS A 104 6.14 -5.45 19.22
CA LYS A 104 7.56 -5.84 19.25
C LYS A 104 8.28 -5.75 17.91
N GLU A 105 7.56 -5.80 16.79
CA GLU A 105 8.12 -5.77 15.43
C GLU A 105 7.95 -4.41 14.74
N ARG A 106 7.36 -3.43 15.42
CA ARG A 106 7.13 -2.09 14.86
C ARG A 106 8.46 -1.44 14.48
N LYS A 107 8.56 -1.04 13.21
CA LYS A 107 9.70 -0.29 12.67
C LYS A 107 9.40 1.21 12.68
N TRP A 108 10.17 1.96 13.45
CA TRP A 108 10.04 3.42 13.59
C TRP A 108 10.92 4.14 12.58
N VAL A 109 10.33 4.51 11.45
CA VAL A 109 11.05 5.18 10.34
C VAL A 109 10.78 6.68 10.34
N SER A 110 11.81 7.48 10.61
CA SER A 110 11.76 8.94 10.49
C SER A 110 12.04 9.38 9.05
N PHE A 111 11.62 10.59 8.71
CA PHE A 111 11.95 11.24 7.45
C PHE A 111 12.50 12.63 7.74
N ASP A 112 13.69 12.91 7.20
CA ASP A 112 14.29 14.23 7.25
C ASP A 112 14.00 14.99 5.94
N PRO A 113 13.20 16.07 5.97
CA PRO A 113 12.83 16.83 4.79
C PRO A 113 13.99 17.60 4.16
N ASP A 114 15.04 17.94 4.93
CA ASP A 114 16.17 18.74 4.46
C ASP A 114 17.15 17.88 3.65
N SER A 115 17.42 16.67 4.12
CA SER A 115 18.27 15.70 3.41
C SER A 115 17.50 14.78 2.46
N GLY A 116 16.17 14.69 2.59
CA GLY A 116 15.33 13.80 1.80
C GLY A 116 15.55 12.32 2.13
N VAL A 117 15.99 12.01 3.36
CA VAL A 117 16.38 10.67 3.77
C VAL A 117 15.37 10.08 4.75
N TYR A 118 14.97 8.85 4.50
CA TYR A 118 14.23 8.02 5.44
C TYR A 118 15.22 7.22 6.28
N LYS A 119 15.03 7.16 7.59
CA LYS A 119 15.92 6.44 8.50
C LYS A 119 15.15 5.59 9.49
N LEU A 120 15.57 4.34 9.67
CA LEU A 120 15.02 3.47 10.71
C LEU A 120 15.67 3.81 12.05
N GLU A 121 14.93 4.46 12.95
CA GLU A 121 15.43 4.91 14.25
C GLU A 121 15.37 3.81 15.31
N ALA A 122 14.35 2.97 15.28
CA ALA A 122 14.16 1.91 16.25
C ALA A 122 13.29 0.77 15.70
N ILE A 123 13.41 -0.40 16.34
CA ILE A 123 12.50 -1.53 16.19
C ILE A 123 12.01 -1.89 17.59
N GLY A 124 10.70 -1.99 17.78
CA GLY A 124 10.11 -2.40 19.05
C GLY A 124 8.84 -1.64 19.41
N GLU A 125 8.28 -1.98 20.57
CA GLU A 125 6.99 -1.46 21.03
C GLU A 125 7.01 0.03 21.32
N LYS A 126 8.13 0.50 21.89
CA LYS A 126 8.31 1.88 22.31
C LYS A 126 8.87 2.74 21.19
N GLU A 127 8.32 3.94 21.09
CA GLU A 127 8.83 4.97 20.21
C GLU A 127 10.25 5.41 20.60
N PRO A 128 11.09 5.78 19.62
CA PRO A 128 12.41 6.31 19.89
C PRO A 128 12.32 7.69 20.57
N LYS A 129 13.35 8.05 21.35
CA LYS A 129 13.39 9.32 22.08
C LYS A 129 13.33 10.50 21.11
N GLY A 130 12.36 11.41 21.32
CA GLY A 130 12.16 12.58 20.47
C GLY A 130 11.34 12.31 19.20
N TRP A 131 10.58 11.21 19.17
CA TRP A 131 9.68 10.91 18.07
C TRP A 131 8.59 11.97 17.90
N THR A 132 8.44 12.48 16.68
CA THR A 132 7.43 13.49 16.31
C THR A 132 6.40 12.94 15.31
N GLY A 133 6.52 11.65 14.96
CA GLY A 133 5.69 10.99 13.98
C GLY A 133 4.37 10.46 14.54
N TYR A 134 3.70 9.64 13.75
CA TYR A 134 2.49 8.95 14.19
C TYR A 134 2.83 7.92 15.27
N VAL A 135 1.99 7.86 16.31
CA VAL A 135 2.04 6.85 17.38
C VAL A 135 0.73 6.07 17.35
N PRO A 136 0.76 4.73 17.30
CA PRO A 136 -0.45 3.92 17.45
C PRO A 136 -1.10 4.17 18.81
N VAL A 137 -2.39 4.51 18.83
CA VAL A 137 -3.17 4.47 20.07
C VAL A 137 -3.34 3.00 20.44
N GLU A 138 -2.84 2.61 21.61
CA GLU A 138 -3.15 1.30 22.18
C GLU A 138 -4.65 1.27 22.45
N VAL A 139 -5.36 0.42 21.73
CA VAL A 139 -6.73 0.09 22.10
C VAL A 139 -6.56 -0.93 23.22
N GLU A 140 -6.65 -0.47 24.47
CA GLU A 140 -6.86 -1.37 25.61
C GLU A 140 -8.10 -2.20 25.27
N VAL A 141 -7.87 -3.46 24.90
CA VAL A 141 -8.94 -4.45 24.84
C VAL A 141 -9.21 -4.76 26.29
N GLU A 142 -10.08 -3.97 26.93
CA GLU A 142 -10.71 -4.40 28.18
C GLU A 142 -11.33 -5.77 27.89
N GLU A 143 -10.69 -6.81 28.41
CA GLU A 143 -11.27 -8.14 28.50
C GLU A 143 -12.60 -7.97 29.25
N LEU A 144 -13.72 -8.05 28.52
CA LEU A 144 -15.03 -8.29 29.10
C LEU A 144 -14.99 -9.68 29.75
N ALA A 145 -14.56 -9.69 31.01
CA ALA A 145 -14.69 -10.80 31.95
C ALA A 145 -16.14 -10.95 32.43
#